data_AF-A0A376L2I0-F1
#
_entry.id   AF-A0A376L2I0-F1
#
_cell.length_a   1.000
_cell.length_b   1.000
_cell.length_c   1.000
_cell.angle_alpha   90.00
_cell.angle_beta   90.00
_cell.angle_gamma   90.00
#
_symmetry.space_group_name_H-M   'P 1'
#
loop_
_entity.id
_entity.type
_entity.pdbx_description
1 polymer ?
#
loop_
_entity_poly.entity_id
_entity_poly.type
_entity_poly.pdbx_seq_one_letter_code
_entity_poly.pdbx_strand_id
1 'polypeptide(L)'
;MAINNTGSRRLLVTLTALFAALCGLYLLIGGGWLVAIGGSWYYPIAGLVMLGVAWMLWRSKRAALWLYAALLLGTMIWGVWEVGFDFWALTPRSDILVFFGIWLILPFVWRRLVIPASGAVAALVVALLISGGILTWAGFNDPQEINGTLSANATPAEAISPVADQDWPAYGRNQEGQRFSPLKQINADNVHNLKEAWVFRTGDVKQPNDPGEITNEVTPIKVGDTLYLCTAHQRLFALDAASGKEKWHYDPELKTNESFQHVTCRGVSYHESQSRNGFAGSDGGLPASYHSSGQ
;
A
#
# COMPACT_ATOMS: atom_id res chain seq x y z
N MET A 1 49.13 24.81 -1.15
CA MET A 1 48.32 23.59 -0.91
C MET A 1 47.30 23.43 -2.04
N ALA A 2 47.74 22.92 -3.19
CA ALA A 2 46.92 22.72 -4.39
C ALA A 2 46.42 21.26 -4.39
N ILE A 3 45.29 21.02 -3.74
CA ILE A 3 44.71 19.68 -3.61
C ILE A 3 43.94 19.35 -4.90
N ASN A 4 44.41 18.35 -5.66
CA ASN A 4 43.67 17.37 -6.48
C ASN A 4 42.29 17.73 -7.11
N ASN A 5 42.09 18.97 -7.59
CA ASN A 5 40.78 19.42 -8.08
C ASN A 5 40.32 18.77 -9.41
N THR A 6 41.24 18.25 -10.22
CA THR A 6 40.90 17.59 -11.50
C THR A 6 40.38 16.17 -11.30
N GLY A 7 40.96 15.41 -10.35
CA GLY A 7 40.54 14.05 -10.03
C GLY A 7 39.13 13.99 -9.43
N SER A 8 38.83 14.85 -8.45
CA SER A 8 37.49 14.96 -7.85
C SER A 8 36.43 15.44 -8.85
N ARG A 9 36.81 16.31 -9.81
CA ARG A 9 35.92 16.75 -10.89
C ARG A 9 35.48 15.62 -11.80
N ARG A 10 36.43 14.80 -12.24
CA ARG A 10 36.16 13.66 -13.11
C ARG A 10 35.39 12.56 -12.37
N LEU A 11 35.73 12.31 -11.11
CA LEU A 11 35.07 11.31 -10.28
C LEU A 11 33.55 11.56 -10.17
N LEU A 12 33.11 12.78 -9.85
CA LEU A 12 31.69 13.08 -9.70
C LEU A 12 30.89 12.84 -10.99
N VAL A 13 31.42 13.27 -12.14
CA VAL A 13 30.78 13.05 -13.45
C VAL A 13 30.72 11.56 -13.77
N THR A 14 31.80 10.82 -13.50
CA THR A 14 31.84 9.36 -13.67
C THR A 14 30.82 8.66 -12.78
N LEU A 15 30.70 9.03 -11.49
CA LEU A 15 29.70 8.46 -10.58
C LEU A 15 28.27 8.77 -11.02
N THR A 16 28.02 10.01 -11.47
CA THR A 16 26.71 10.42 -12.00
C THR A 16 26.36 9.63 -13.27
N ALA A 17 27.32 9.44 -14.17
CA ALA A 17 27.14 8.64 -15.39
C ALA A 17 26.97 7.14 -15.08
N LEU A 18 27.69 6.61 -14.10
CA LEU A 18 27.56 5.22 -13.66
C LEU A 18 26.18 4.96 -13.05
N PHE A 19 25.69 5.86 -12.19
CA PHE A 19 24.35 5.77 -11.64
C PHE A 19 23.29 5.77 -12.76
N ALA A 20 23.39 6.70 -13.71
CA ALA A 20 22.50 6.73 -14.88
C ALA A 20 22.59 5.44 -15.71
N ALA A 21 23.79 4.89 -15.91
CA ALA A 21 23.98 3.65 -16.65
C ALA A 21 23.33 2.46 -15.93
N LEU A 22 23.48 2.35 -14.61
CA LEU A 22 22.85 1.30 -13.81
C LEU A 22 21.33 1.40 -13.85
N CYS A 23 20.77 2.61 -13.71
CA CYS A 23 19.33 2.83 -13.86
C CYS A 23 18.85 2.45 -15.27
N GLY A 24 19.57 2.86 -16.31
CA GLY A 24 19.24 2.53 -17.70
C GLY A 24 19.29 1.04 -18.00
N LEU A 25 20.30 0.32 -17.49
CA LEU A 25 20.40 -1.14 -17.61
C LEU A 25 19.27 -1.84 -16.86
N TYR A 26 18.95 -1.40 -15.65
CA TYR A 26 17.86 -1.96 -14.86
C TYR A 26 16.51 -1.82 -15.59
N LEU A 27 16.21 -0.62 -16.10
CA LEU A 27 15.00 -0.36 -16.89
C LEU A 27 14.98 -1.17 -18.19
N LEU A 28 16.12 -1.34 -18.86
CA LEU A 28 16.20 -2.09 -20.10
C LEU A 28 15.99 -3.59 -19.89
N ILE A 29 16.66 -4.19 -18.90
CA ILE A 29 16.58 -5.62 -18.61
C ILE A 29 15.22 -5.95 -17.98
N GLY A 30 14.83 -5.21 -16.93
CA GLY A 30 13.55 -5.39 -16.26
C GLY A 30 12.37 -5.09 -17.20
N GLY A 31 12.49 -4.05 -18.01
CA GLY A 31 11.50 -3.72 -19.04
C GLY A 31 11.40 -4.77 -20.15
N GLY A 32 12.53 -5.37 -20.56
CA GLY A 32 12.53 -6.50 -21.50
C GLY A 32 11.80 -7.73 -20.92
N TRP A 33 12.04 -8.04 -19.65
CA TRP A 33 11.30 -9.10 -18.95
C TRP A 33 9.81 -8.77 -18.82
N LEU A 34 9.48 -7.52 -18.48
CA LEU A 34 8.11 -7.05 -18.36
C LEU A 34 7.35 -7.17 -19.69
N VAL A 35 7.98 -6.83 -20.83
CA VAL A 35 7.40 -7.02 -22.16
C VAL A 35 7.14 -8.50 -22.44
N ALA A 36 8.05 -9.39 -22.04
CA ALA A 36 7.89 -10.84 -22.26
C ALA A 36 6.68 -11.43 -21.51
N ILE A 37 6.26 -10.82 -20.40
CA ILE A 37 5.05 -11.20 -19.65
C ILE A 37 3.81 -10.37 -20.03
N GLY A 38 3.86 -9.62 -21.14
CA GLY A 38 2.72 -8.84 -21.67
C GLY A 38 2.56 -7.44 -21.08
N GLY A 39 3.56 -6.92 -20.38
CA GLY A 39 3.55 -5.58 -19.80
C GLY A 39 4.02 -4.47 -20.75
N SER A 40 4.30 -3.29 -20.18
CA SER A 40 4.57 -2.06 -20.94
C SER A 40 5.92 -2.05 -21.67
N TRP A 41 5.89 -1.66 -22.95
CA TRP A 41 7.07 -1.42 -23.79
C TRP A 41 7.80 -0.11 -23.47
N TYR A 42 7.25 0.72 -22.58
CA TYR A 42 7.85 2.01 -22.24
C TYR A 42 9.21 1.86 -21.54
N TYR A 43 9.30 0.95 -20.57
CA TYR A 43 10.49 0.75 -19.76
C TYR A 43 11.77 0.39 -20.54
N PRO A 44 11.76 -0.53 -21.53
CA PRO A 44 12.95 -0.78 -22.32
C PRO A 44 13.36 0.43 -23.18
N ILE A 45 12.40 1.19 -23.72
CA ILE A 45 12.67 2.43 -24.47
C ILE A 45 13.31 3.48 -23.55
N ALA A 46 12.72 3.70 -22.38
CA ALA A 46 13.25 4.60 -21.35
C ALA A 46 14.67 4.19 -20.91
N GLY A 47 14.91 2.88 -20.77
CA GLY A 47 16.24 2.33 -20.48
C GLY A 47 17.28 2.69 -21.54
N LEU A 48 16.97 2.53 -22.83
CA LEU A 48 17.87 2.92 -23.93
C LEU A 48 18.16 4.43 -23.94
N VAL A 49 17.14 5.26 -23.72
CA VAL A 49 17.30 6.72 -23.64
C VAL A 49 18.19 7.10 -22.44
N MET A 50 17.98 6.48 -21.27
CA MET A 50 18.80 6.69 -20.08
C MET A 50 20.26 6.26 -20.30
N LEU A 51 20.52 5.17 -21.03
CA LEU A 51 21.88 4.78 -21.44
C LEU A 51 22.52 5.82 -22.37
N GLY A 52 21.73 6.41 -23.26
CA GLY A 52 22.14 7.57 -24.06
C GLY A 52 22.54 8.77 -23.19
N VAL A 53 21.74 9.09 -22.16
CA VAL A 53 22.07 10.14 -21.17
C VAL A 53 23.37 9.80 -20.45
N ALA A 54 23.53 8.58 -19.96
CA ALA A 54 24.73 8.12 -19.27
C ALA A 54 26.00 8.26 -20.14
N TRP A 55 25.91 7.87 -21.41
CA TRP A 55 27.00 8.03 -22.37
C TRP A 55 27.36 9.50 -22.61
N MET A 56 26.36 10.37 -22.73
CA MET A 56 26.59 11.81 -22.89
C MET A 56 27.21 12.45 -21.63
N LEU A 57 26.79 12.02 -20.45
CA LEU A 57 27.38 12.44 -19.16
C LEU A 57 28.83 11.98 -19.04
N TRP A 58 29.15 10.75 -19.43
CA TRP A 58 30.53 10.23 -19.48
C TRP A 58 31.42 11.07 -20.41
N ARG A 59 30.85 11.59 -21.49
CA ARG A 59 31.51 12.51 -22.44
C ARG A 59 31.47 13.97 -21.98
N SER A 60 30.95 14.27 -20.78
CA SER A 60 30.79 15.61 -20.23
C SER A 60 30.00 16.58 -21.13
N LYS A 61 29.00 16.08 -21.86
CA LYS A 61 28.15 16.88 -22.76
C LYS A 61 26.95 17.48 -22.03
N ARG A 62 26.76 18.81 -22.07
CA ARG A 62 25.55 19.47 -21.51
C ARG A 62 24.27 19.07 -22.22
N ALA A 63 24.36 18.61 -23.47
CA ALA A 63 23.22 18.08 -24.21
C ALA A 63 22.58 16.85 -23.54
N ALA A 64 23.25 16.19 -22.58
CA ALA A 64 22.66 15.13 -21.77
C ALA A 64 21.40 15.61 -21.02
N LEU A 65 21.37 16.88 -20.60
CA LEU A 65 20.24 17.45 -19.87
C LEU A 65 19.00 17.61 -20.75
N TRP A 66 19.18 17.88 -22.05
CA TRP A 66 18.08 17.93 -23.02
C TRP A 66 17.45 16.54 -23.21
N LEU A 67 18.29 15.53 -23.44
CA LEU A 67 17.82 14.15 -23.60
C LEU A 67 17.14 13.66 -22.32
N TYR A 68 17.67 14.03 -21.16
CA TYR A 68 17.07 13.71 -19.87
C TYR A 68 15.75 14.43 -19.63
N ALA A 69 15.65 15.72 -19.99
CA ALA A 69 14.39 16.46 -19.91
C ALA A 69 13.31 15.84 -20.80
N ALA A 70 13.68 15.40 -22.01
CA ALA A 70 12.77 14.69 -22.90
C ALA A 70 12.33 13.34 -22.32
N LEU A 71 13.24 12.57 -21.71
CA LEU A 71 12.90 11.33 -21.01
C LEU A 71 11.91 11.59 -19.87
N LEU A 72 12.17 12.58 -19.02
CA LEU A 72 11.31 12.91 -17.89
C LEU A 72 9.90 13.31 -18.34
N LEU A 73 9.79 14.21 -19.32
CA LEU A 73 8.51 14.62 -19.88
C LEU A 73 7.79 13.46 -20.59
N GLY A 74 8.53 12.64 -21.34
CA GLY A 74 8.00 11.43 -21.95
C GLY A 74 7.41 10.48 -20.91
N THR A 75 8.09 10.30 -19.78
CA THR A 75 7.60 9.46 -18.67
C THR A 75 6.35 10.03 -18.04
N MET A 76 6.27 11.36 -17.88
CA MET A 76 5.07 12.00 -17.34
C MET A 76 3.88 11.83 -18.28
N ILE A 77 4.08 12.07 -19.57
CA ILE A 77 3.03 11.95 -20.58
C ILE A 77 2.54 10.50 -20.65
N TRP A 78 3.46 9.54 -20.72
CA TRP A 78 3.11 8.12 -20.74
C TRP A 78 2.43 7.68 -19.45
N GLY A 79 2.92 8.10 -18.29
CA GLY A 79 2.33 7.77 -16.99
C GLY A 79 0.89 8.28 -16.89
N VAL A 80 0.66 9.56 -17.22
CA VAL A 80 -0.70 10.14 -17.20
C VAL A 80 -1.60 9.45 -18.22
N TRP A 81 -1.08 9.04 -19.38
CA TRP A 81 -1.85 8.28 -20.36
C TRP A 81 -2.25 6.89 -19.86
N GLU A 82 -1.39 6.21 -19.11
CA GLU A 82 -1.63 4.84 -18.64
C GLU A 82 -2.55 4.77 -17.41
N VAL A 83 -2.36 5.68 -16.44
CA VAL A 83 -3.01 5.61 -15.12
C VAL A 83 -3.78 6.87 -14.74
N GLY A 84 -3.87 7.87 -15.63
CA GLY A 84 -4.49 9.15 -15.32
C GLY A 84 -3.70 9.94 -14.27
N PHE A 85 -4.42 10.68 -13.43
CA PHE A 85 -3.85 11.46 -12.32
C PHE A 85 -3.86 10.71 -11.00
N ASP A 86 -3.78 9.38 -11.03
CA ASP A 86 -3.59 8.56 -9.83
C ASP A 86 -2.17 8.80 -9.26
N PHE A 87 -2.11 9.44 -8.09
CA PHE A 87 -0.85 9.81 -7.45
C PHE A 87 0.01 8.58 -7.12
N TRP A 88 -0.61 7.52 -6.61
CA TRP A 88 0.06 6.31 -6.17
C TRP A 88 0.63 5.51 -7.34
N ALA A 89 -0.04 5.55 -8.48
CA ALA A 89 0.47 4.96 -9.70
C ALA A 89 1.53 5.83 -10.39
N LEU A 90 1.37 7.16 -10.42
CA LEU A 90 2.34 8.06 -11.07
C LEU A 90 3.67 8.15 -10.33
N THR A 91 3.65 8.13 -8.99
CA THR A 91 4.85 8.39 -8.18
C THR A 91 5.99 7.39 -8.46
N PRO A 92 5.79 6.06 -8.43
CA PRO A 92 6.85 5.08 -8.73
C PRO A 92 7.34 5.09 -10.19
N ARG A 93 6.58 5.70 -11.11
CA ARG A 93 7.00 5.88 -12.51
C ARG A 93 7.94 7.08 -12.66
N SER A 94 7.85 8.05 -11.75
CA SER A 94 8.54 9.34 -11.81
C SER A 94 9.74 9.45 -10.89
N ASP A 95 9.70 8.77 -9.75
CA ASP A 95 10.48 9.03 -8.54
C ASP A 95 11.99 9.20 -8.79
N ILE A 96 12.68 8.16 -9.25
CA ILE A 96 14.11 8.14 -9.52
C ILE A 96 14.45 9.20 -10.57
N LEU A 97 13.57 9.40 -11.57
CA LEU A 97 13.80 10.37 -12.64
C LEU A 97 13.69 11.82 -12.15
N VAL A 98 12.75 12.14 -11.28
CA VAL A 98 12.61 13.49 -10.71
C VAL A 98 13.81 13.79 -9.81
N PHE A 99 14.16 12.89 -8.88
CA PHE A 99 15.28 13.11 -7.96
C PHE A 99 16.63 13.19 -8.70
N PHE A 100 16.85 12.34 -9.70
CA PHE A 100 18.06 12.41 -10.51
C PHE A 100 18.08 13.66 -11.40
N GLY A 101 16.93 14.14 -11.88
CA GLY A 101 16.82 15.44 -12.56
C GLY A 101 17.20 16.62 -11.66
N ILE A 102 16.72 16.61 -10.40
CA ILE A 102 17.12 17.61 -9.39
C ILE A 102 18.63 17.56 -9.17
N TRP A 103 19.23 16.38 -9.02
CA TRP A 103 20.67 16.21 -8.90
C TRP A 103 21.42 16.84 -10.09
N LEU A 104 20.96 16.60 -11.32
CA LEU A 104 21.60 17.11 -12.53
C LEU A 104 21.60 18.64 -12.66
N ILE A 105 20.59 19.33 -12.11
CA ILE A 105 20.51 20.81 -12.14
C ILE A 105 21.30 21.48 -11.01
N LEU A 106 21.85 20.73 -10.05
CA LEU A 106 22.66 21.32 -8.98
C LEU A 106 23.91 21.99 -9.58
N PRO A 107 24.25 23.23 -9.17
CA PRO A 107 25.35 24.01 -9.75
C PRO A 107 26.69 23.26 -9.77
N PHE A 108 26.96 22.42 -8.78
CA PHE A 108 28.19 21.66 -8.72
C PHE A 108 28.21 20.43 -9.65
N VAL A 109 27.09 20.03 -10.24
CA VAL A 109 26.98 18.93 -11.22
C VAL A 109 27.04 19.50 -12.64
N TRP A 110 26.08 20.31 -13.06
CA TRP A 110 25.99 20.77 -14.46
C TRP A 110 27.16 21.68 -14.87
N ARG A 111 27.76 22.44 -13.95
CA ARG A 111 28.95 23.27 -14.26
C ARG A 111 30.18 22.42 -14.63
N ARG A 112 30.19 21.12 -14.31
CA ARG A 112 31.26 20.18 -14.69
C ARG A 112 31.09 19.60 -16.10
N LEU A 113 29.93 19.79 -16.73
CA LEU A 113 29.69 19.45 -18.12
C LEU A 113 30.31 20.54 -19.01
N VAL A 114 31.28 20.15 -19.84
CA VAL A 114 32.22 21.06 -20.50
C VAL A 114 31.71 21.51 -21.86
N ILE A 115 31.09 20.60 -22.62
CA ILE A 115 30.59 20.92 -23.97
C ILE A 115 29.28 21.70 -23.82
N PRO A 116 29.23 22.96 -24.28
CA PRO A 116 28.07 23.81 -24.10
C PRO A 116 26.86 23.31 -24.89
N ALA A 117 25.68 23.47 -24.30
CA ALA A 117 24.39 23.35 -24.95
C ALA A 117 23.51 24.45 -24.34
N SER A 118 23.20 25.48 -25.12
CA SER A 118 22.38 26.60 -24.65
C SER A 118 21.00 26.10 -24.22
N GLY A 119 20.45 26.69 -23.16
CA GLY A 119 19.11 26.36 -22.66
C GLY A 119 18.96 25.00 -21.97
N ALA A 120 19.96 24.10 -21.98
CA ALA A 120 19.81 22.73 -21.49
C ALA A 120 19.41 22.63 -20.01
N VAL A 121 19.96 23.51 -19.16
CA VAL A 121 19.58 23.60 -17.74
C VAL A 121 18.16 24.14 -17.60
N ALA A 122 17.81 25.18 -18.35
CA ALA A 122 16.47 25.77 -18.31
C ALA A 122 15.40 24.76 -18.76
N ALA A 123 15.68 23.98 -19.81
CA ALA A 123 14.80 22.92 -20.29
C ALA A 123 14.53 21.86 -19.21
N LEU A 124 15.58 21.41 -18.51
CA LEU A 124 15.42 20.45 -17.42
C LEU A 124 14.67 21.04 -16.22
N VAL A 125 14.91 22.31 -15.89
CA VAL A 125 14.13 23.00 -14.85
C VAL A 125 12.65 23.07 -15.23
N VAL A 126 12.32 23.43 -16.48
CA VAL A 126 10.94 23.44 -16.96
C VAL A 126 10.32 22.04 -16.89
N ALA A 127 11.04 21.00 -17.32
CA ALA A 127 10.57 19.62 -17.21
C ALA A 127 10.27 19.21 -15.77
N LEU A 128 11.16 19.55 -14.82
CA LEU A 128 10.95 19.28 -13.39
C LEU A 128 9.75 20.04 -12.81
N LEU A 129 9.54 21.29 -13.22
CA LEU A 129 8.37 22.07 -12.80
C LEU A 129 7.07 21.46 -13.34
N ILE A 130 7.07 21.00 -14.59
CA ILE A 130 5.91 20.30 -15.17
C ILE A 130 5.64 18.99 -14.42
N SER A 131 6.66 18.16 -14.19
CA SER A 131 6.52 16.93 -13.41
C SER A 131 6.01 17.20 -11.99
N GLY A 132 6.56 18.20 -11.31
CA GLY A 132 6.11 18.60 -9.97
C GLY A 132 4.65 19.08 -9.96
N GLY A 133 4.25 19.85 -10.98
CA GLY A 133 2.87 20.29 -11.16
C GLY A 133 1.89 19.13 -11.35
N ILE A 134 2.24 18.17 -12.21
CA ILE A 134 1.44 16.96 -12.44
C ILE A 134 1.30 16.14 -11.15
N LEU A 135 2.40 15.90 -10.43
CA LEU A 135 2.37 15.13 -9.18
C LEU A 135 1.60 15.86 -8.06
N THR A 136 1.72 17.19 -7.99
CA THR A 136 0.94 18.00 -7.05
C THR A 136 -0.55 17.91 -7.37
N TRP A 137 -0.92 18.06 -8.64
CA TRP A 137 -2.31 17.92 -9.07
C TRP A 137 -2.89 16.54 -8.74
N ALA A 138 -2.15 15.48 -9.08
CA ALA A 138 -2.52 14.10 -8.77
C ALA A 138 -2.72 13.87 -7.27
N GLY A 139 -1.87 14.44 -6.42
CA GLY A 139 -1.97 14.30 -4.96
C GLY A 139 -3.22 14.94 -4.34
N PHE A 140 -3.88 15.86 -5.04
CA PHE A 140 -5.12 16.52 -4.57
C PHE A 140 -6.37 16.11 -5.36
N ASN A 141 -6.23 15.29 -6.41
CA ASN A 141 -7.31 14.91 -7.32
C ASN A 141 -7.22 13.42 -7.63
N ASP A 142 -7.32 12.59 -6.59
CA ASP A 142 -7.25 11.15 -6.75
C ASP A 142 -8.50 10.66 -7.51
N PRO A 143 -8.37 10.05 -8.71
CA PRO A 143 -9.50 9.54 -9.46
C PRO A 143 -10.24 8.39 -8.74
N GLN A 144 -9.61 7.78 -7.73
CA GLN A 144 -10.21 6.73 -6.91
C GLN A 144 -10.99 7.29 -5.71
N GLU A 145 -10.98 8.61 -5.48
CA GLU A 145 -11.73 9.23 -4.39
C GLU A 145 -13.23 9.21 -4.66
N ILE A 146 -13.95 8.33 -3.95
CA ILE A 146 -15.40 8.30 -3.95
C ILE A 146 -15.87 9.14 -2.75
N ASN A 147 -16.25 10.38 -3.04
CA ASN A 147 -16.87 11.26 -2.05
C ASN A 147 -18.25 10.73 -1.66
N GLY A 148 -18.35 10.05 -0.51
CA GLY A 148 -19.61 9.62 0.04
C GLY A 148 -20.46 10.82 0.46
N THR A 149 -21.67 10.95 -0.07
CA THR A 149 -22.64 11.93 0.42
C THR A 149 -23.49 11.29 1.52
N LEU A 150 -23.21 11.60 2.78
CA LEU A 150 -24.14 11.30 3.87
C LEU A 150 -25.27 12.33 3.81
N SER A 151 -26.53 11.86 3.73
CA SER A 151 -27.67 12.76 3.84
C SER A 151 -27.66 13.42 5.22
N ALA A 152 -27.70 14.75 5.28
CA ALA A 152 -27.77 15.50 6.53
C ALA A 152 -29.06 15.24 7.33
N ASN A 153 -30.03 14.52 6.74
CA ASN A 153 -31.18 13.94 7.43
C ASN A 153 -30.83 12.61 8.13
N ALA A 154 -29.55 12.34 8.40
CA ALA A 154 -29.17 11.27 9.30
C ALA A 154 -29.87 11.53 10.64
N THR A 155 -30.77 10.62 11.01
CA THR A 155 -31.30 10.51 12.38
C THR A 155 -30.12 10.70 13.32
N PRO A 156 -30.22 11.57 14.35
CA PRO A 156 -29.16 11.70 15.34
C PRO A 156 -28.69 10.31 15.73
N ALA A 157 -27.39 10.04 15.59
CA ALA A 157 -26.83 8.77 16.03
C ALA A 157 -27.34 8.54 17.44
N GLU A 158 -28.06 7.42 17.63
CA GLU A 158 -28.66 7.09 18.90
C GLU A 158 -27.57 7.17 19.96
N ALA A 159 -27.76 8.04 20.96
CA ALA A 159 -26.75 8.33 21.95
C ALA A 159 -26.44 7.03 22.68
N ILE A 160 -25.22 6.51 22.49
CA ILE A 160 -24.75 5.23 23.02
C ILE A 160 -25.63 4.10 22.45
N SER A 161 -25.16 3.38 21.43
CA SER A 161 -25.73 2.04 21.18
C SER A 161 -25.76 1.33 22.53
N PRO A 162 -26.92 0.88 23.04
CA PRO A 162 -27.04 0.32 24.39
C PRO A 162 -26.32 -1.03 24.42
N VAL A 163 -25.00 -0.97 24.56
CA VAL A 163 -24.10 -2.10 24.68
C VAL A 163 -24.03 -2.44 26.16
N ALA A 164 -24.39 -3.67 26.51
CA ALA A 164 -24.26 -4.17 27.87
C ALA A 164 -22.82 -3.93 28.39
N ASP A 165 -22.68 -3.59 29.67
CA ASP A 165 -21.38 -3.29 30.28
C ASP A 165 -20.35 -4.42 30.09
N GLN A 166 -20.82 -5.67 30.04
CA GLN A 166 -19.99 -6.85 29.87
C GLN A 166 -19.67 -7.20 28.41
N ASP A 167 -20.26 -6.50 27.44
CA ASP A 167 -20.10 -6.81 26.03
C ASP A 167 -19.16 -5.83 25.32
N TRP A 168 -18.53 -6.34 24.27
CA TRP A 168 -17.64 -5.64 23.36
C TRP A 168 -17.98 -6.04 21.92
N PRO A 169 -19.13 -5.61 21.36
CA PRO A 169 -19.64 -6.08 20.06
C PRO A 169 -18.95 -5.48 18.84
N ALA A 170 -18.17 -4.42 19.01
CA ALA A 170 -17.49 -3.70 17.93
C ALA A 170 -16.00 -3.48 18.24
N TYR A 171 -15.20 -3.16 17.22
CA TYR A 171 -13.75 -2.91 17.36
C TYR A 171 -13.41 -1.92 18.50
N GLY A 172 -14.18 -0.84 18.62
CA GLY A 172 -14.05 0.17 19.67
C GLY A 172 -15.05 0.04 20.83
N ARG A 173 -15.62 -1.15 21.06
CA ARG A 173 -16.76 -1.47 21.94
C ARG A 173 -18.11 -0.93 21.45
N ASN A 174 -18.22 0.38 21.25
CA ASN A 174 -19.43 1.08 20.84
C ASN A 174 -19.16 2.00 19.63
N GLN A 175 -20.19 2.70 19.16
CA GLN A 175 -20.12 3.56 17.97
C GLN A 175 -19.23 4.80 18.18
N GLU A 176 -19.02 5.22 19.43
CA GLU A 176 -18.08 6.28 19.77
C GLU A 176 -16.61 5.86 19.62
N GLY A 177 -16.33 4.55 19.56
CA GLY A 177 -15.00 4.03 19.30
C GLY A 177 -13.98 4.29 20.41
N GLN A 178 -14.44 4.63 21.62
CA GLN A 178 -13.57 5.11 22.72
C GLN A 178 -12.70 4.02 23.34
N ARG A 179 -13.00 2.74 23.09
CA ARG A 179 -12.33 1.59 23.72
C ARG A 179 -12.36 1.66 25.27
N PHE A 180 -13.44 2.21 25.82
CA PHE A 180 -13.66 2.32 27.26
C PHE A 180 -14.59 1.23 27.77
N SER A 181 -14.16 0.50 28.81
CA SER A 181 -15.00 -0.47 29.53
C SER A 181 -15.53 0.12 30.84
N PRO A 182 -16.85 0.04 31.13
CA PRO A 182 -17.41 0.48 32.40
C PRO A 182 -17.16 -0.50 33.56
N LEU A 183 -16.61 -1.70 33.31
CA LEU A 183 -16.34 -2.72 34.33
C LEU A 183 -15.23 -2.26 35.29
N LYS A 184 -15.42 -2.52 36.60
CA LYS A 184 -14.52 -2.04 37.67
C LYS A 184 -13.98 -3.14 38.59
N GLN A 185 -14.28 -4.41 38.29
CA GLN A 185 -13.85 -5.55 39.11
C GLN A 185 -12.32 -5.60 39.22
N ILE A 186 -11.62 -5.41 38.09
CA ILE A 186 -10.18 -5.22 38.04
C ILE A 186 -9.91 -3.71 38.05
N ASN A 187 -9.06 -3.26 38.96
CA ASN A 187 -8.72 -1.86 39.16
C ASN A 187 -7.28 -1.71 39.65
N ALA A 188 -6.84 -0.46 39.85
CA ALA A 188 -5.47 -0.14 40.25
C ALA A 188 -5.04 -0.83 41.56
N ASP A 189 -5.99 -1.08 42.47
CA ASP A 189 -5.72 -1.66 43.78
C ASP A 189 -5.54 -3.18 43.74
N ASN A 190 -6.02 -3.88 42.69
CA ASN A 190 -6.01 -5.34 42.64
C ASN A 190 -5.43 -5.97 41.37
N VAL A 191 -5.10 -5.18 40.34
CA VAL A 191 -4.57 -5.68 39.05
C VAL A 191 -3.31 -6.54 39.20
N HIS A 192 -2.53 -6.29 40.25
CA HIS A 192 -1.32 -7.06 40.57
C HIS A 192 -1.60 -8.53 40.94
N ASN A 193 -2.87 -8.89 41.21
CA ASN A 193 -3.28 -10.26 41.52
C ASN A 193 -3.80 -11.03 40.29
N LEU A 194 -3.80 -10.40 39.10
CA LEU A 194 -4.32 -11.00 37.88
C LEU A 194 -3.52 -12.24 37.48
N LYS A 195 -4.22 -13.29 37.08
CA LYS A 195 -3.62 -14.55 36.60
C LYS A 195 -4.25 -14.91 35.27
N GLU A 196 -3.50 -15.63 34.45
CA GLU A 196 -4.04 -16.23 33.23
C GLU A 196 -5.18 -17.19 33.59
N ALA A 197 -6.36 -16.95 32.99
CA ALA A 197 -7.53 -17.79 33.20
C ALA A 197 -7.52 -19.01 32.25
N TRP A 198 -7.13 -18.79 30.98
CA TRP A 198 -7.04 -19.82 29.95
C TRP A 198 -6.22 -19.31 28.76
N VAL A 199 -5.78 -20.22 27.89
CA VAL A 199 -5.09 -19.94 26.62
C VAL A 199 -5.75 -20.71 25.50
N PHE A 200 -6.08 -20.01 24.42
CA PHE A 200 -6.50 -20.62 23.16
C PHE A 200 -5.36 -20.54 22.15
N ARG A 201 -4.97 -21.69 21.57
CA ARG A 201 -3.96 -21.76 20.50
C ARG A 201 -4.67 -21.96 19.18
N THR A 202 -4.67 -20.95 18.32
CA THR A 202 -5.37 -20.95 17.03
C THR A 202 -4.80 -21.97 16.04
N GLY A 203 -3.55 -22.41 16.24
CA GLY A 203 -2.82 -23.23 15.26
C GLY A 203 -2.48 -22.49 13.98
N ASP A 204 -2.75 -21.18 13.90
CA ASP A 204 -2.48 -20.38 12.71
C ASP A 204 -1.05 -19.85 12.74
N VAL A 205 -0.20 -20.46 11.91
CA VAL A 205 1.25 -20.21 11.85
C VAL A 205 1.68 -19.93 10.42
N LYS A 206 2.82 -19.26 10.25
CA LYS A 206 3.38 -18.94 8.94
C LYS A 206 3.57 -20.20 8.09
N GLN A 207 3.05 -20.17 6.87
CA GLN A 207 3.18 -21.20 5.86
C GLN A 207 4.32 -20.87 4.87
N PRO A 208 4.85 -21.86 4.13
CA PRO A 208 5.94 -21.62 3.17
C PRO A 208 5.62 -20.59 2.08
N ASN A 209 4.36 -20.51 1.65
CA ASN A 209 3.91 -19.62 0.57
C ASN A 209 3.42 -18.25 1.06
N ASP A 210 3.53 -17.99 2.37
CA ASP A 210 3.11 -16.72 2.92
C ASP A 210 4.11 -15.61 2.55
N PRO A 211 3.64 -14.36 2.45
CA PRO A 211 4.51 -13.21 2.30
C PRO A 211 5.49 -13.07 3.48
N GLY A 212 6.44 -12.15 3.32
CA GLY A 212 7.44 -11.86 4.34
C GLY A 212 6.83 -11.63 5.73
N GLU A 213 5.69 -10.94 5.77
CA GLU A 213 4.99 -10.51 6.96
C GLU A 213 3.62 -11.20 7.16
N ILE A 214 3.41 -11.76 8.36
CA ILE A 214 2.10 -12.23 8.83
C ILE A 214 1.78 -11.55 10.18
N THR A 215 0.57 -11.00 10.32
CA THR A 215 0.18 -10.25 11.54
C THR A 215 -1.21 -10.62 12.04
N ASN A 216 -1.33 -10.74 13.37
CA ASN A 216 -2.61 -10.82 14.05
C ASN A 216 -2.89 -9.45 14.68
N GLU A 217 -3.72 -8.64 14.01
CA GLU A 217 -4.14 -7.29 14.45
C GLU A 217 -5.55 -7.29 15.04
N VAL A 218 -6.08 -8.47 15.35
CA VAL A 218 -7.44 -8.66 15.85
C VAL A 218 -7.62 -7.99 17.22
N THR A 219 -8.63 -7.13 17.31
CA THR A 219 -9.32 -6.87 18.58
C THR A 219 -10.52 -7.82 18.62
N PRO A 220 -10.52 -8.87 19.46
CA PRO A 220 -11.67 -9.77 19.57
C PRO A 220 -12.94 -9.01 19.99
N ILE A 221 -14.09 -9.48 19.52
CA ILE A 221 -15.39 -8.98 20.00
C ILE A 221 -16.03 -10.03 20.91
N LYS A 222 -16.73 -9.58 21.95
CA LYS A 222 -17.43 -10.45 22.90
C LYS A 222 -18.90 -10.04 22.96
N VAL A 223 -19.79 -10.97 22.69
CA VAL A 223 -21.25 -10.77 22.75
C VAL A 223 -21.87 -11.92 23.52
N GLY A 224 -22.60 -11.62 24.61
CA GLY A 224 -23.08 -12.65 25.53
C GLY A 224 -21.92 -13.52 26.04
N ASP A 225 -22.04 -14.84 25.97
CA ASP A 225 -21.00 -15.77 26.45
C ASP A 225 -20.02 -16.22 25.36
N THR A 226 -19.94 -15.50 24.23
CA THR A 226 -19.11 -15.89 23.09
C THR A 226 -18.08 -14.81 22.76
N LEU A 227 -16.83 -15.24 22.64
CA LEU A 227 -15.71 -14.44 22.14
C LEU A 227 -15.47 -14.81 20.67
N TYR A 228 -15.46 -13.83 19.78
CA TYR A 228 -15.19 -14.00 18.36
C TYR A 228 -13.86 -13.36 18.00
N LEU A 229 -13.04 -14.08 17.25
CA LEU A 229 -11.74 -13.61 16.77
C LEU A 229 -11.44 -14.17 15.39
N CYS A 230 -10.45 -13.58 14.74
CA CYS A 230 -9.91 -14.04 13.47
C CYS A 230 -8.38 -14.11 13.53
N THR A 231 -7.78 -14.80 12.57
CA THR A 231 -6.31 -14.97 12.49
C THR A 231 -5.76 -14.50 11.14
N ALA A 232 -4.43 -14.44 11.02
CA ALA A 232 -3.74 -14.01 9.80
C ALA A 232 -4.32 -14.62 8.52
N HIS A 233 -4.57 -15.94 8.48
CA HIS A 233 -5.17 -16.62 7.33
C HIS A 233 -6.69 -16.49 7.20
N GLN A 234 -7.30 -15.49 7.83
CA GLN A 234 -8.76 -15.23 7.84
C GLN A 234 -9.61 -16.36 8.44
N ARG A 235 -9.01 -17.24 9.26
CA ARG A 235 -9.77 -18.23 10.03
C ARG A 235 -10.58 -17.52 11.10
N LEU A 236 -11.86 -17.84 11.21
CA LEU A 236 -12.78 -17.28 12.19
C LEU A 236 -13.00 -18.30 13.31
N PHE A 237 -12.95 -17.86 14.56
CA PHE A 237 -13.22 -18.69 15.73
C PHE A 237 -14.30 -18.05 16.59
N ALA A 238 -15.18 -18.89 17.13
CA ALA A 238 -16.04 -18.56 18.25
C ALA A 238 -15.66 -19.43 19.44
N LEU A 239 -15.35 -18.78 20.57
CA LEU A 239 -14.96 -19.43 21.81
C LEU A 239 -16.00 -19.15 22.89
N ASP A 240 -16.14 -20.08 23.82
CA ASP A 240 -16.73 -19.80 25.12
C ASP A 240 -15.87 -18.80 25.89
N ALA A 241 -16.44 -17.65 26.24
CA ALA A 241 -15.66 -16.55 26.82
C ALA A 241 -15.09 -16.87 28.22
N ALA A 242 -15.74 -17.78 28.97
CA ALA A 242 -15.33 -18.14 30.32
C ALA A 242 -14.22 -19.19 30.33
N SER A 243 -14.27 -20.18 29.43
CA SER A 243 -13.35 -21.32 29.42
C SER A 243 -12.31 -21.29 28.31
N GLY A 244 -12.49 -20.47 27.27
CA GLY A 244 -11.67 -20.48 26.05
C GLY A 244 -11.90 -21.69 25.15
N LYS A 245 -12.88 -22.55 25.46
CA LYS A 245 -13.21 -23.72 24.65
C LYS A 245 -13.82 -23.28 23.32
N GLU A 246 -13.32 -23.84 22.22
CA GLU A 246 -13.89 -23.60 20.89
C GLU A 246 -15.34 -24.10 20.81
N LYS A 247 -16.23 -23.22 20.34
CA LYS A 247 -17.61 -23.55 19.96
C LYS A 247 -17.68 -23.97 18.51
N TRP A 248 -17.04 -23.20 17.62
CA TRP A 248 -16.89 -23.49 16.21
C TRP A 248 -15.74 -22.67 15.62
N HIS A 249 -15.27 -23.08 14.45
CA HIS A 249 -14.40 -22.26 13.60
C HIS A 249 -14.81 -22.38 12.13
N TYR A 250 -14.35 -21.44 11.32
CA TYR A 250 -14.48 -21.44 9.87
C TYR A 250 -13.13 -21.08 9.24
N ASP A 251 -12.66 -21.91 8.32
CA ASP A 251 -11.45 -21.66 7.53
C ASP A 251 -11.87 -21.37 6.08
N PRO A 252 -11.63 -20.15 5.56
CA PRO A 252 -11.90 -19.84 4.15
C PRO A 252 -10.88 -20.46 3.17
N GLU A 253 -9.86 -21.17 3.68
CA GLU A 253 -8.77 -21.76 2.91
C GLU A 253 -8.01 -20.75 2.04
N LEU A 254 -7.70 -19.58 2.61
CA LEU A 254 -7.03 -18.49 1.92
C LEU A 254 -5.78 -18.97 1.20
N LYS A 255 -5.73 -18.76 -0.13
CA LYS A 255 -4.56 -19.07 -0.95
C LYS A 255 -3.60 -17.89 -0.94
N THR A 256 -2.56 -17.97 -0.13
CA THR A 256 -1.53 -16.94 -0.01
C THR A 256 -0.48 -17.08 -1.11
N ASN A 257 0.16 -15.95 -1.43
CA ASN A 257 1.29 -15.87 -2.35
C ASN A 257 2.32 -14.92 -1.72
N GLU A 258 3.60 -15.23 -1.88
CA GLU A 258 4.74 -14.39 -1.49
C GLU A 258 4.65 -12.95 -2.01
N SER A 259 3.91 -12.73 -3.11
CA SER A 259 3.66 -11.40 -3.70
C SER A 259 2.69 -10.53 -2.90
N PHE A 260 1.97 -11.07 -1.93
CA PHE A 260 1.10 -10.28 -1.05
C PHE A 260 1.96 -9.36 -0.18
N GLN A 261 1.45 -8.16 0.14
CA GLN A 261 2.18 -7.26 1.03
C GLN A 261 2.30 -7.84 2.45
N HIS A 262 1.18 -8.35 2.98
CA HIS A 262 1.08 -9.00 4.28
C HIS A 262 -0.21 -9.84 4.35
N VAL A 263 -0.24 -10.87 5.18
CA VAL A 263 -1.49 -11.57 5.55
C VAL A 263 -1.89 -11.13 6.96
N THR A 264 -3.05 -10.49 7.06
CA THR A 264 -3.47 -9.80 8.29
C THR A 264 -4.96 -9.95 8.49
N CYS A 265 -5.39 -10.27 9.72
CA CYS A 265 -6.76 -10.03 10.15
C CYS A 265 -6.84 -8.93 11.20
N ARG A 266 -7.77 -7.98 10.99
CA ARG A 266 -7.97 -6.77 11.83
C ARG A 266 -9.20 -6.84 12.73
N GLY A 267 -9.96 -7.92 12.65
CA GLY A 267 -11.13 -8.16 13.49
C GLY A 267 -12.31 -8.70 12.72
N VAL A 268 -13.43 -8.79 13.44
CA VAL A 268 -14.72 -9.27 12.95
C VAL A 268 -15.78 -8.23 13.30
N SER A 269 -16.91 -8.27 12.58
CA SER A 269 -18.09 -7.46 12.88
C SER A 269 -19.26 -8.35 13.24
N TYR A 270 -20.16 -7.85 14.09
CA TYR A 270 -21.33 -8.56 14.55
C TYR A 270 -22.61 -7.79 14.20
N HIS A 271 -23.64 -8.52 13.82
CA HIS A 271 -24.98 -8.00 13.59
C HIS A 271 -26.01 -9.03 14.04
N GLU A 272 -26.83 -8.65 15.02
CA GLU A 272 -27.99 -9.45 15.44
C GLU A 272 -29.10 -9.26 14.40
N SER A 273 -29.45 -10.30 13.65
CA SER A 273 -30.63 -10.26 12.80
C SER A 273 -31.87 -10.42 13.66
N GLN A 274 -32.82 -9.49 13.60
CA GLN A 274 -34.17 -9.77 14.11
C GLN A 274 -34.68 -11.02 13.41
N SER A 275 -35.01 -12.06 14.18
CA SER A 275 -35.70 -13.23 13.67
C SER A 275 -37.01 -12.75 13.03
N ARG A 276 -37.04 -12.69 11.70
CA ARG A 276 -38.29 -12.50 10.96
C ARG A 276 -39.14 -13.74 11.22
N ASN A 277 -40.01 -13.68 12.22
CA ASN A 277 -41.16 -14.58 12.38
C ASN A 277 -42.15 -14.35 11.21
N GLY A 278 -41.72 -14.69 10.00
CA GLY A 278 -42.43 -14.43 8.75
C GLY A 278 -42.15 -15.43 7.64
N PHE A 279 -41.40 -16.52 7.91
CA PHE A 279 -41.40 -17.71 7.06
C PHE A 279 -42.26 -18.81 7.70
N ALA A 280 -43.53 -18.49 7.94
CA ALA A 280 -44.55 -19.49 8.18
C ALA A 280 -45.34 -19.68 6.88
N GLY A 281 -45.15 -20.84 6.24
CA GLY A 281 -46.09 -21.42 5.28
C GLY A 281 -46.15 -20.79 3.88
N SER A 282 -45.30 -21.26 2.98
CA SER A 282 -45.80 -21.67 1.66
C SER A 282 -45.08 -22.96 1.28
N ASP A 283 -45.85 -24.04 1.28
CA ASP A 283 -45.40 -25.40 0.99
C ASP A 283 -44.75 -25.52 -0.38
N GLY A 284 -43.70 -26.32 -0.46
CA GLY A 284 -43.24 -26.87 -1.75
C GLY A 284 -41.76 -27.22 -1.82
N GLY A 285 -41.34 -28.24 -1.05
CA GLY A 285 -40.20 -29.12 -1.38
C GLY A 285 -38.82 -28.48 -1.60
N LEU A 286 -37.88 -28.76 -0.70
CA LEU A 286 -36.44 -28.65 -1.01
C LEU A 286 -36.09 -29.59 -2.18
N PRO A 287 -35.52 -29.11 -3.31
CA PRO A 287 -34.66 -29.96 -4.12
C PRO A 287 -33.27 -29.87 -3.52
N ALA A 288 -32.79 -31.01 -3.03
CA ALA A 288 -31.38 -31.22 -2.78
C ALA A 288 -30.60 -31.06 -4.09
N SER A 289 -29.66 -30.10 -4.13
CA SER A 289 -28.40 -30.24 -4.87
C SER A 289 -27.54 -29.00 -4.65
N TYR A 290 -26.53 -29.14 -3.80
CA TYR A 290 -25.30 -28.38 -3.93
C TYR A 290 -24.71 -28.68 -5.32
N HIS A 291 -24.59 -27.66 -6.16
CA HIS A 291 -23.64 -27.69 -7.26
C HIS A 291 -22.62 -26.57 -7.06
N SER A 292 -21.37 -27.00 -6.87
CA SER A 292 -20.20 -26.16 -7.09
C SER A 292 -20.21 -25.70 -8.54
N SER A 293 -20.04 -24.40 -8.73
CA SER A 293 -19.60 -23.84 -10.00
C SER A 293 -18.61 -22.74 -9.69
N GLY A 294 -17.34 -23.09 -9.82
CA GLY A 294 -16.29 -22.10 -9.93
C GLY A 294 -16.48 -21.26 -11.18
N GLN A 295 -16.15 -19.99 -11.05
CA GLN A 295 -15.41 -19.21 -12.04
C GLN A 295 -14.41 -18.34 -11.27
#